data_AF-A0A8T6NDR1-F1
#
_entry.id   AF-A0A8T6NDR1-F1
#
_cell.length_a   1.000
_cell.length_b   1.000
_cell.length_c   1.000
_cell.angle_alpha   90.00
_cell.angle_beta   90.00
_cell.angle_gamma   90.00
#
_symmetry.space_group_name_H-M   'P 1'
#
loop_
_entity.id
_entity.type
_entity.pdbx_description
1 polymer ?
#
loop_
_entity_poly.entity_id
_entity_poly.type
_entity_poly.pdbx_seq_one_letter_code
_entity_poly.pdbx_strand_id
1 'polypeptide(L)' 'MSETEIVQDYSPNFEAWISDFQEWQTRIGFDPSWLGDYRFDIKFDWDTAGNSIEFGDFEGMPKWQRRMQIPQQNIRDA' A
#
# COMPACT_ATOMS: atom_id res chain seq x y z
N MET A 1 23.16 13.96 -21.73
CA MET A 1 22.30 13.95 -20.53
C MET A 1 20.90 14.21 -21.02
N SER A 2 19.95 13.29 -20.84
CA SER A 2 18.57 13.52 -21.30
C SER A 2 17.93 14.57 -20.41
N GLU A 3 17.41 15.62 -21.04
CA GLU A 3 16.64 16.67 -20.38
C GLU A 3 15.45 16.02 -19.69
N THR A 4 15.35 16.17 -18.37
CA THR A 4 14.21 15.64 -17.62
C THR A 4 13.06 16.62 -17.82
N GLU A 5 12.06 16.21 -18.57
CA GLU A 5 10.83 16.98 -18.76
C GLU A 5 10.11 17.10 -17.41
N ILE A 6 10.05 18.31 -16.87
CA ILE A 6 9.23 18.60 -15.69
C ILE A 6 7.81 18.83 -16.19
N VAL A 7 6.93 17.85 -15.98
CA VAL A 7 5.50 17.97 -16.28
C VAL A 7 4.89 19.00 -15.34
N GLN A 8 4.58 20.19 -15.89
CA GLN A 8 4.10 21.36 -15.16
C GLN A 8 2.71 21.15 -14.51
N ASP A 9 1.95 20.15 -14.96
CA ASP A 9 0.56 19.91 -14.57
C ASP A 9 0.38 18.59 -13.77
N TYR A 10 1.40 18.20 -13.01
CA TYR A 10 1.29 17.05 -12.12
C TYR A 10 0.42 17.40 -10.92
N SER A 11 -0.82 16.89 -10.90
CA SER A 11 -1.69 16.90 -9.72
C SER A 11 -1.46 15.60 -8.94
N PRO A 12 -0.74 15.60 -7.81
CA PRO A 12 -0.44 14.39 -7.05
C PRO A 12 -1.67 13.90 -6.31
N ASN A 13 -2.56 13.20 -7.01
CA ASN A 13 -3.64 12.43 -6.42
C ASN A 13 -3.70 11.03 -7.04
N PHE A 14 -4.40 10.14 -6.35
CA PHE A 14 -4.44 8.73 -6.71
C PHE A 14 -5.09 8.52 -8.08
N GLU A 15 -6.12 9.32 -8.39
CA GLU A 15 -6.87 9.26 -9.64
C GLU A 15 -6.00 9.63 -10.86
N ALA A 16 -5.20 10.70 -10.74
CA ALA A 16 -4.25 11.13 -11.76
C ALA A 16 -3.18 10.03 -12.00
N TRP A 17 -2.64 9.45 -10.92
CA TRP A 17 -1.70 8.34 -11.03
C TRP A 17 -2.31 7.11 -11.72
N ILE A 18 -3.57 6.76 -11.44
CA ILE A 18 -4.27 5.66 -12.12
C ILE A 18 -4.39 5.93 -13.63
N SER A 19 -4.72 7.17 -14.01
CA SER A 19 -4.83 7.57 -15.42
C SER A 19 -3.50 7.40 -16.15
N ASP A 20 -2.41 7.94 -15.59
CA ASP A 20 -1.07 7.83 -16.16
C ASP A 20 -0.62 6.37 -16.29
N PHE A 21 -0.95 5.54 -15.30
CA PHE A 21 -0.65 4.11 -15.32
C PHE A 21 -1.36 3.39 -16.47
N GLN A 22 -2.65 3.67 -16.70
CA GLN A 22 -3.43 3.07 -17.80
C GLN A 22 -2.90 3.50 -19.18
N GLU A 23 -2.52 4.78 -19.32
CA GLU A 23 -1.88 5.27 -20.55
C GLU A 23 -0.56 4.54 -20.80
N TRP A 24 0.28 4.43 -19.77
CA TRP A 24 1.56 3.72 -19.85
C TRP A 24 1.39 2.26 -20.26
N GLN A 25 0.43 1.52 -19.68
CA GLN A 25 0.11 0.14 -20.07
C GLN A 25 -0.20 0.04 -21.57
N THR A 26 -1.00 0.97 -22.10
CA THR A 26 -1.33 1.01 -23.52
C THR A 26 -0.09 1.26 -24.38
N ARG A 27 0.77 2.21 -23.97
CA ARG A 27 1.98 2.60 -24.71
C ARG A 27 3.02 1.47 -24.83
N ILE A 28 3.14 0.63 -23.81
CA ILE A 28 4.06 -0.51 -23.83
C ILE A 28 3.47 -1.75 -24.52
N GLY A 29 2.23 -1.68 -25.01
CA GLY A 29 1.54 -2.81 -25.64
C GLY A 29 1.11 -3.88 -24.64
N PHE A 30 0.84 -3.50 -23.38
CA PHE A 30 0.26 -4.42 -22.41
C PHE A 30 -1.19 -4.74 -22.81
N ASP A 31 -1.48 -6.02 -23.03
CA ASP A 31 -2.84 -6.48 -23.30
C ASP A 31 -3.52 -6.85 -21.96
N PRO A 32 -4.60 -6.16 -21.56
CA PRO A 32 -5.32 -6.46 -20.33
C PRO A 32 -5.82 -7.91 -20.23
N SER A 33 -6.01 -8.62 -21.34
CA SER A 33 -6.38 -10.04 -21.34
C SER A 33 -5.31 -10.94 -20.71
N TRP A 34 -4.05 -10.49 -20.64
CA TRP A 34 -2.98 -11.20 -19.95
C TRP A 34 -3.22 -11.32 -18.43
N LEU A 35 -4.06 -10.46 -17.86
CA LEU A 35 -4.48 -10.57 -16.46
C LEU A 35 -5.46 -11.73 -16.24
N GLY A 36 -6.10 -12.24 -17.29
CA GLY A 36 -7.09 -13.31 -17.17
C GLY A 36 -8.24 -12.92 -16.23
N ASP A 37 -8.41 -13.69 -15.16
CA ASP A 37 -9.39 -13.46 -14.09
C ASP A 37 -8.80 -12.74 -12.86
N TYR A 38 -7.56 -12.25 -12.95
CA TYR A 38 -6.92 -11.53 -11.86
C TYR A 38 -7.69 -10.26 -11.50
N ARG A 39 -8.10 -10.17 -10.24
CA ARG A 39 -8.75 -8.98 -9.67
C ARG A 39 -7.86 -8.39 -8.58
N PHE A 40 -7.77 -7.06 -8.58
CA PHE A 40 -7.25 -6.32 -7.44
C PHE A 40 -8.29 -6.38 -6.31
N ASP A 41 -8.24 -7.47 -5.56
CA ASP A 41 -9.02 -7.62 -4.34
C ASP A 41 -8.20 -7.11 -3.16
N ILE A 42 -8.85 -6.31 -2.31
CA ILE A 42 -8.23 -5.93 -1.05
C ILE A 42 -8.22 -7.18 -0.16
N LYS A 43 -7.04 -7.78 0.00
CA LYS A 43 -6.81 -8.89 0.93
C LYS A 43 -6.68 -8.33 2.34
N PHE A 44 -7.81 -8.00 2.95
CA PHE A 44 -7.83 -7.86 4.40
C PHE A 44 -7.84 -9.26 5.00
N ASP A 45 -6.68 -9.72 5.44
CA ASP A 45 -6.55 -11.03 6.05
C ASP A 45 -6.95 -10.98 7.53
N TRP A 46 -8.21 -10.65 7.81
CA TRP A 46 -8.73 -10.67 9.17
C TRP A 46 -8.91 -12.10 9.68
N ASP A 47 -9.15 -13.05 8.78
CA ASP A 47 -9.44 -14.44 9.12
C ASP A 47 -8.17 -15.22 9.52
N THR A 48 -7.02 -14.95 8.88
CA THR A 48 -5.74 -15.53 9.30
C THR A 48 -5.05 -14.68 10.36
N ALA A 49 -5.39 -13.39 10.47
CA ALA A 49 -4.90 -12.55 11.55
C ALA A 49 -5.43 -13.07 12.89
N GLY A 50 -4.63 -13.88 13.59
CA GLY A 50 -4.95 -14.41 14.91
C GLY A 50 -5.24 -13.30 15.93
N ASN A 51 -5.78 -13.66 17.09
CA ASN A 51 -6.19 -12.68 18.10
C ASN A 51 -5.02 -12.10 18.92
N SER A 52 -3.81 -12.63 18.76
CA SER A 52 -2.61 -12.23 19.51
C SER A 52 -1.62 -11.49 18.61
N ILE A 53 -0.87 -10.57 19.21
CA ILE A 53 0.28 -9.91 18.59
C ILE A 53 1.37 -10.98 18.35
N GLU A 54 1.91 -10.99 17.15
CA GLU A 54 2.75 -12.09 16.65
C GLU A 54 4.25 -11.79 16.74
N PHE A 55 4.63 -10.56 17.09
CA PHE A 55 6.02 -10.11 17.11
C PHE A 55 6.24 -8.89 18.01
N GLY A 56 7.51 -8.66 18.38
CA GLY A 56 7.96 -7.49 19.15
C GLY A 56 7.66 -7.59 20.64
N ASP A 57 7.76 -6.46 21.34
CA ASP A 57 7.69 -6.41 22.82
C ASP A 57 6.34 -6.85 23.42
N PHE A 58 5.30 -6.92 22.58
CA PHE A 58 3.94 -7.31 23.00
C PHE A 58 3.53 -8.68 22.44
N GLU A 59 4.47 -9.48 21.94
CA GLU A 59 4.20 -10.84 21.44
C GLU A 59 3.40 -11.67 22.45
N GLY A 60 2.35 -12.34 21.96
CA GLY A 60 1.43 -13.14 22.76
C GLY A 60 0.30 -12.36 23.46
N MET A 61 0.35 -11.02 23.50
CA MET A 61 -0.74 -10.20 24.03
C MET A 61 -1.91 -10.08 23.02
N PRO A 62 -3.14 -9.76 23.45
CA PRO A 62 -4.26 -9.53 22.52
C PRO A 62 -3.98 -8.37 21.54
N LYS A 63 -4.42 -8.51 20.28
CA LYS A 63 -4.36 -7.43 19.29
C LYS A 63 -5.17 -6.21 19.76
N TRP A 64 -4.67 -5.02 19.43
CA TRP A 64 -5.33 -3.75 19.77
C TRP A 64 -6.63 -3.58 18.97
N GLN A 65 -7.72 -3.30 19.68
CA GLN A 65 -9.02 -2.97 19.09
C GLN A 65 -9.12 -1.50 18.69
N ARG A 66 -8.32 -0.62 19.31
CA ARG A 66 -8.34 0.83 19.07
C ARG A 66 -6.91 1.37 19.01
N ARG A 67 -6.69 2.37 18.16
CA ARG A 67 -5.38 3.04 18.00
C ARG A 67 -4.81 3.57 19.32
N MET A 68 -5.69 4.04 20.22
CA MET A 68 -5.29 4.56 21.54
C MET A 68 -4.70 3.50 22.49
N GLN A 69 -4.84 2.22 22.17
CA GLN A 69 -4.25 1.14 22.97
C GLN A 69 -2.80 0.83 22.55
N ILE A 70 -2.40 1.27 21.36
CA ILE A 70 -1.02 1.12 20.89
C ILE A 70 -0.16 2.04 21.76
N PRO A 71 0.80 1.50 22.53
CA PRO A 71 1.64 2.33 23.39
C PRO A 71 2.39 3.36 22.55
N GLN A 72 2.33 4.63 22.94
CA GLN A 72 3.22 5.62 22.34
C GLN A 72 4.65 5.26 22.70
N GLN A 73 5.48 5.04 21.68
CA GLN A 73 6.92 4.97 21.85
C GLN A 73 7.42 6.38 22.19
N ASN A 74 7.51 6.69 23.48
CA ASN A 74 8.33 7.81 23.92
C ASN A 74 9.78 7.44 23.59
N ILE A 75 10.47 8.28 22.81
CA ILE A 75 11.88 8.10 22.50
C ILE A 75 12.61 7.86 23.82
N ARG A 76 13.21 6.67 23.97
CA ARG A 76 14.14 6.37 25.05
C ARG A 76 15.53 6.44 24.43
N ASP A 77 16.41 7.25 25.01
CA ASP A 77 17.82 7.27 24.62
C ASP A 77 18.42 5.85 24.80
N ALA A 78 19.25 5.48 23.84
CA ALA A 78 19.90 4.18 23.70
C ALA A 78 20.94 3.92 24.79
#